data_AF-H2JEQ9-F1
#
_entry.id   AF-H2JEQ9-F1
#
_cell.length_a   1.000
_cell.length_b   1.000
_cell.length_c   1.000
_cell.angle_alpha   90.00
_cell.angle_beta   90.00
_cell.angle_gamma   90.00
#
_symmetry.space_group_name_H-M   'P 1'
#
loop_
_entity.id
_entity.type
_entity.pdbx_description
1 polymer ?
#
loop_
_entity_poly.entity_id
_entity_poly.type
_entity_poly.pdbx_seq_one_letter_code
_entity_poly.pdbx_strand_id
1 'polypeptide(L)'
;MPFGFERKQYEEQLKSEDNLEKLYLEVNATYLLDGSIRPISFIWEDDQKYVISKVIDCTPGQSLKNYTAGLKYKCQVGNKNFSLFFETDTTRWYILK
;
A
#
# COMPACT_ATOMS: atom_id res chain seq x y z
N MET A 1 -1.86 22.76 31.46
CA MET A 1 -2.69 22.47 30.28
C MET A 1 -2.49 21.00 29.92
N PRO A 2 -3.56 20.18 29.92
CA PRO A 2 -3.51 18.73 29.72
C PRO A 2 -3.32 18.45 28.20
N PHE A 3 -2.77 17.36 27.68
CA PHE A 3 -2.59 15.99 28.15
C PHE A 3 -1.24 15.44 27.65
N GLY A 4 -0.31 15.16 28.57
CA GLY A 4 0.99 14.52 28.28
C GLY A 4 0.94 13.00 28.13
N PHE A 5 -0.25 12.42 27.94
CA PHE A 5 -0.49 10.96 27.90
C PHE A 5 -0.72 10.42 26.48
N GLU A 6 -1.03 11.29 25.51
CA GLU A 6 -1.36 10.89 24.13
C GLU A 6 -0.13 10.76 23.21
N ARG A 7 1.00 11.41 23.50
CA ARG A 7 2.21 11.30 22.67
C ARG A 7 2.86 9.93 22.72
N LYS A 8 2.85 9.29 23.89
CA LYS A 8 3.40 7.94 24.04
C LYS A 8 2.62 6.90 23.25
N GLN A 9 1.29 7.04 23.14
CA GLN A 9 0.45 6.08 22.40
C GLN A 9 0.73 6.16 20.88
N TYR A 10 1.05 7.36 20.36
CA TYR A 10 1.41 7.55 18.95
C TYR A 10 2.84 7.09 18.63
N GLU A 11 3.80 7.38 19.52
CA GLU A 11 5.20 6.97 19.34
C GLU A 11 5.41 5.46 19.51
N GLU A 12 4.58 4.79 20.32
CA GLU A 12 4.65 3.34 20.52
C GLU A 12 3.99 2.56 19.37
N GLN A 13 3.00 3.15 18.68
CA GLN A 13 2.49 2.64 17.39
C GLN A 13 3.50 2.81 16.24
N LEU A 14 4.33 3.86 16.26
CA LEU A 14 5.38 4.08 15.25
C LEU A 14 6.58 3.14 15.42
N LYS A 15 6.71 2.48 16.58
CA LYS A 15 7.91 1.69 16.93
C LYS A 15 7.86 0.23 16.50
N SER A 16 6.71 -0.24 16.00
CA SER A 16 6.58 -1.52 15.29
C SER A 16 6.79 -1.40 13.78
N GLU A 17 7.10 -0.20 13.28
CA GLU A 17 7.10 0.16 11.86
C GLU A 17 8.52 0.23 11.25
N ASP A 18 9.52 -0.36 11.91
CA ASP A 18 10.93 -0.35 11.49
C ASP A 18 11.42 -1.72 11.00
N ASN A 19 10.51 -2.56 10.51
CA ASN A 19 10.85 -3.79 9.77
C ASN A 19 9.83 -4.06 8.65
N LEU A 20 9.19 -3.02 8.10
CA LEU A 20 8.37 -3.23 6.90
C LEU A 20 9.28 -3.38 5.69
N GLU A 21 9.57 -4.64 5.36
CA GLU A 21 10.28 -5.01 4.15
C GLU A 21 9.45 -4.60 2.92
N LYS A 22 10.09 -3.84 2.02
CA LYS A 22 9.52 -3.52 0.71
C LYS A 22 9.69 -4.72 -0.19
N LEU A 23 8.59 -5.35 -0.54
CA LEU A 23 8.58 -6.46 -1.47
C LEU A 23 7.98 -5.99 -2.78
N TYR A 24 8.78 -6.00 -3.84
CA TYR A 24 8.34 -5.64 -5.18
C TYR A 24 7.67 -6.84 -5.84
N LEU A 25 6.54 -6.60 -6.48
CA LEU A 25 5.74 -7.65 -7.08
C LEU A 25 5.18 -7.22 -8.43
N GLU A 26 4.89 -8.20 -9.27
CA GLU A 26 4.24 -7.95 -10.56
C GLU A 26 2.74 -7.75 -10.36
N VAL A 27 2.25 -6.55 -10.65
CA VAL A 27 0.83 -6.22 -10.58
C VAL A 27 0.30 -6.00 -11.99
N ASN A 28 -0.74 -6.74 -12.33
CA ASN A 28 -1.53 -6.48 -13.51
C ASN A 28 -2.61 -5.44 -13.15
N ALA A 29 -2.43 -4.22 -13.66
CA ALA A 29 -3.33 -3.11 -13.46
C ALA A 29 -3.81 -2.57 -14.82
N THR A 30 -5.06 -2.14 -14.87
CA THR A 30 -5.61 -1.46 -16.04
C THR A 30 -5.63 0.04 -15.82
N TYR A 31 -5.08 0.75 -16.78
CA TYR A 31 -5.20 2.21 -16.88
C TYR A 31 -6.57 2.52 -17.48
N LEU A 32 -7.40 3.22 -16.73
CA LEU A 32 -8.68 3.70 -17.22
C LEU A 32 -8.49 5.00 -18.00
N LEU A 33 -9.43 5.29 -18.90
CA LEU A 33 -9.48 6.53 -19.68
C LEU A 33 -9.54 7.80 -18.80
N ASP A 34 -10.02 7.65 -17.57
CA ASP A 34 -10.08 8.69 -16.54
C ASP A 34 -8.69 9.06 -15.97
N GLY A 35 -7.65 8.29 -16.28
CA GLY A 35 -6.31 8.45 -15.70
C GLY A 35 -6.12 7.70 -14.38
N SER A 36 -7.19 7.11 -13.85
CA SER A 36 -7.16 6.23 -12.69
C SER A 36 -6.50 4.88 -13.03
N ILE A 37 -5.60 4.41 -12.17
CA ILE A 37 -4.98 3.09 -12.27
C ILE A 37 -5.74 2.12 -11.37
N ARG A 38 -6.22 1.00 -11.91
CA ARG A 38 -6.95 -0.01 -11.15
C ARG A 38 -6.23 -1.36 -11.19
N PRO A 39 -5.71 -1.84 -10.04
CA PRO A 39 -5.08 -3.16 -9.99
C PRO A 39 -6.15 -4.27 -10.07
N ILE A 40 -5.91 -5.28 -10.91
CA ILE A 40 -6.82 -6.41 -11.15
C ILE A 40 -6.29 -7.68 -10.49
N SER A 41 -4.99 -7.93 -10.60
CA SER A 41 -4.35 -9.09 -9.99
C SER A 41 -2.88 -8.82 -9.76
N PHE A 42 -2.25 -9.54 -8.85
CA PHE A 42 -0.81 -9.48 -8.65
C PHE A 42 -0.22 -10.87 -8.44
N ILE A 43 1.04 -11.03 -8.78
CA ILE A 43 1.83 -12.24 -8.54
C ILE A 43 2.69 -11.97 -7.32
N TRP A 44 2.54 -12.77 -6.28
CA TRP A 44 3.37 -12.68 -5.08
C TRP A 44 4.67 -13.49 -5.23
N GLU A 45 5.61 -13.36 -4.30
CA GLU A 45 6.88 -14.12 -4.31
C GLU A 45 6.74 -15.63 -4.52
N ASP A 46 5.62 -16.23 -4.12
CA ASP A 46 5.35 -17.67 -4.26
C ASP A 46 4.90 -18.05 -5.70
N ASP A 47 5.07 -17.15 -6.67
CA ASP A 47 4.51 -17.19 -8.03
C ASP A 47 2.96 -17.29 -8.06
N GLN A 48 2.33 -17.16 -6.88
CA GLN A 48 0.91 -17.31 -6.74
C GLN A 48 0.20 -16.04 -7.19
N LYS A 49 -0.68 -16.19 -8.17
CA LYS A 49 -1.52 -15.12 -8.67
C LYS A 49 -2.71 -14.87 -7.73
N TYR A 50 -2.74 -13.69 -7.16
CA TYR A 50 -3.82 -13.19 -6.34
C TYR A 50 -4.71 -12.25 -7.15
N VAL A 51 -5.97 -12.62 -7.31
CA VAL A 51 -6.96 -11.79 -8.02
C VAL A 51 -7.62 -10.84 -7.03
N ILE A 52 -7.55 -9.54 -7.30
CA ILE A 52 -8.18 -8.51 -6.49
C ILE A 52 -9.67 -8.53 -6.80
N SER A 53 -10.47 -8.93 -5.80
CA SER A 53 -11.92 -8.94 -5.92
C SER A 53 -12.51 -7.55 -5.81
N LYS A 54 -11.95 -6.71 -4.93
CA LYS A 54 -12.44 -5.35 -4.69
C LYS A 54 -11.32 -4.42 -4.27
N VAL A 55 -11.28 -3.22 -4.85
CA VAL A 55 -10.46 -2.13 -4.31
C VAL A 55 -11.35 -1.38 -3.32
N ILE A 56 -10.94 -1.35 -2.06
CA ILE A 56 -11.67 -0.74 -0.95
C ILE A 56 -11.44 0.75 -0.94
N ASP A 57 -10.18 1.15 -1.11
CA ASP A 57 -9.76 2.53 -1.01
C ASP A 57 -8.55 2.77 -1.91
N CYS A 58 -8.54 3.92 -2.59
CA CYS A 58 -7.38 4.42 -3.32
C CYS A 58 -7.08 5.82 -2.80
N THR A 59 -6.03 5.94 -2.02
CA THR A 59 -5.61 7.24 -1.47
C THR A 59 -4.26 7.60 -2.09
N PRO A 60 -4.09 8.82 -2.64
CA PRO A 60 -2.76 9.30 -3.00
C PRO A 60 -1.93 9.35 -1.72
N GLY A 61 -0.90 8.52 -1.67
CA GLY A 61 0.01 8.45 -0.54
C GLY A 61 0.89 9.68 -0.51
N GLN A 62 0.47 10.73 0.20
CA GLN A 62 1.42 11.65 0.79
C GLN A 62 2.05 10.94 1.98
N SER A 63 3.18 10.27 1.74
CA SER A 63 3.95 9.72 2.85
C SER A 63 4.59 10.90 3.59
N LEU A 64 4.14 11.12 4.83
CA LEU A 64 4.52 12.27 5.66
C LEU A 64 5.99 12.21 6.18
N LYS A 65 6.80 11.27 5.70
CA LYS A 65 8.18 11.09 6.18
C LYS A 65 9.17 10.54 5.15
N ASN A 66 8.74 9.65 4.27
CA ASN A 66 9.59 9.18 3.17
C ASN A 66 9.03 9.77 1.89
N TYR A 67 9.84 10.54 1.18
CA TYR A 67 9.53 11.33 -0.02
C TYR A 67 9.15 10.47 -1.25
N THR A 68 8.39 9.39 -1.07
CA THR A 68 7.87 8.56 -2.14
C THR A 68 6.48 9.08 -2.51
N ALA A 69 6.42 9.88 -3.57
CA ALA A 69 5.16 10.26 -4.20
C ALA A 69 4.56 9.02 -4.88
N GLY A 70 3.69 8.31 -4.15
CA GLY A 70 3.10 7.06 -4.62
C GLY A 70 1.59 6.99 -4.37
N LEU A 71 0.93 6.04 -5.02
CA LEU A 71 -0.49 5.74 -4.80
C LEU A 71 -0.61 4.55 -3.85
N LYS A 72 -1.49 4.66 -2.85
CA LYS A 72 -1.80 3.57 -1.93
C LYS A 72 -3.16 2.98 -2.30
N TYR A 73 -3.17 1.67 -2.54
CA TYR A 73 -4.35 0.90 -2.86
C TYR A 73 -4.63 -0.10 -1.76
N LYS A 74 -5.78 0.05 -1.10
CA LYS A 74 -6.30 -0.97 -0.20
C LYS A 74 -7.15 -1.93 -1.01
N CYS A 75 -6.61 -3.12 -1.26
CA CYS A 75 -7.23 -4.16 -2.07
C CYS A 75 -7.79 -5.26 -1.17
N GLN A 76 -8.83 -5.92 -1.62
CA GLN A 76 -9.38 -7.12 -1.03
C GLN A 76 -9.24 -8.28 -2.01
N VAL A 77 -8.59 -9.34 -1.56
CA VAL A 77 -8.35 -10.57 -2.31
C VAL A 77 -9.05 -11.69 -1.53
N GLY A 78 -10.21 -12.14 -2.03
CA GLY A 78 -11.09 -13.03 -1.27
C GLY A 78 -11.50 -12.41 0.07
N ASN A 79 -11.14 -13.07 1.18
CA ASN A 79 -11.42 -12.60 2.55
C ASN A 79 -10.24 -11.87 3.20
N LYS A 80 -9.14 -11.63 2.47
CA LYS A 80 -7.94 -10.96 2.99
C LYS A 80 -7.80 -9.55 2.42
N ASN A 81 -7.34 -8.62 3.26
CA ASN A 81 -7.06 -7.25 2.86
C ASN A 81 -5.56 -7.06 2.66
N PHE A 82 -5.18 -6.42 1.56
CA PHE A 82 -3.80 -6.13 1.19
C PHE A 82 -3.63 -4.63 0.95
N SER A 83 -2.49 -4.09 1.34
CA SER A 83 -2.10 -2.70 1.07
C SER A 83 -1.02 -2.71 -0.02
N LEU A 84 -1.42 -2.40 -1.25
CA LEU A 84 -0.52 -2.21 -2.38
C LEU A 84 -0.08 -0.74 -2.43
N PHE A 85 1.19 -0.54 -2.75
CA PHE A 85 1.76 0.77 -3.00
C PHE A 85 2.34 0.79 -4.41
N PHE A 86 2.10 1.90 -5.10
CA PHE A 86 2.56 2.14 -6.45
C PHE A 86 3.48 3.35 -6.48
N GLU A 87 4.70 3.15 -6.94
CA GLU A 87 5.67 4.22 -7.18
C GLU A 87 5.50 4.75 -8.61
N THR A 88 5.04 5.99 -8.74
CA THR A 88 4.84 6.63 -10.05
C THR A 88 6.15 6.89 -10.79
N ASP A 89 7.25 7.14 -10.05
CA ASP A 89 8.57 7.44 -10.63
C ASP A 89 9.21 6.21 -11.32
N THR A 90 9.21 5.07 -10.63
CA THR A 90 9.79 3.82 -11.15
C THR A 90 8.77 2.93 -11.85
N THR A 91 7.47 3.28 -11.78
CA THR A 91 6.33 2.46 -12.24
C THR A 91 6.36 1.06 -11.62
N ARG A 92 6.80 0.94 -10.36
CA ARG A 92 6.89 -0.33 -9.64
C ARG A 92 5.82 -0.45 -8.59
N TRP A 93 5.36 -1.67 -8.39
CA TRP A 93 4.42 -2.01 -7.34
C TRP A 93 5.15 -2.74 -6.22
N TYR A 94 4.78 -2.40 -5.00
CA TYR A 94 5.27 -3.09 -3.82
C TYR A 94 4.20 -3.18 -2.74
N ILE A 95 4.42 -4.10 -1.82
CA ILE A 95 3.69 -4.19 -0.57
C ILE A 95 4.67 -3.88 0.55
N LEU A 96 4.11 -3.51 1.69
CA LEU A 96 4.84 -3.46 2.93
C LEU A 96 4.38 -4.67 3.77
N LYS A 97 5.34 -5.46 4.25
CA LYS A 97 5.09 -6.67 5.05
C LYS A 97 5.19 -6.37 6.55
#